data_AF-S7VLR6-F1
#
_entry.id   AF-S7VLR6-F1
#
_cell.length_a   1.000
_cell.length_b   1.000
_cell.length_c   1.000
_cell.angle_alpha   90.00
_cell.angle_beta   90.00
_cell.angle_gamma   90.00
#
_symmetry.space_group_name_H-M   'P 1'
#
loop_
_entity.id
_entity.type
_entity.pdbx_description
1 polymer ?
#
loop_
_entity_poly.entity_id
_entity_poly.type
_entity_poly.pdbx_seq_one_letter_code
_entity_poly.pdbx_strand_id
1 'polypeptide(L)' 'MDRIPSVDLKDFISEDPKRKQKFINDIGKAYEDIGFVALKGHFFR' A
#
# COMPACT_ATOMS: atom_id res chain seq x y z
N MET A 1 -16.90 -9.82 5.77
CA MET A 1 -16.35 -8.50 6.18
C MET A 1 -15.27 -8.17 5.17
N ASP A 2 -15.66 -7.55 4.07
CA ASP A 2 -14.73 -7.14 3.00
C ASP A 2 -13.84 -6.03 3.55
N ARG A 3 -12.65 -6.41 4.01
CA ARG A 3 -11.66 -5.45 4.49
C ARG A 3 -11.16 -4.69 3.28
N ILE A 4 -11.34 -3.37 3.29
CA ILE A 4 -10.69 -2.48 2.35
C ILE A 4 -9.18 -2.78 2.39
N PRO A 5 -8.54 -3.13 1.25
CA PRO A 5 -7.10 -3.30 1.17
C PRO A 5 -6.39 -2.06 1.68
N SER A 6 -5.33 -2.23 2.45
CA SER A 6 -4.56 -1.11 2.99
C SER A 6 -3.07 -1.34 2.82
N VAL A 7 -2.36 -0.30 2.40
CA VAL A 7 -0.89 -0.29 2.25
C VAL A 7 -0.28 0.81 3.12
N ASP A 8 1.02 0.72 3.45
CA ASP A 8 1.73 1.72 4.26
C ASP A 8 2.76 2.46 3.40
N LEU A 9 2.66 3.79 3.33
CA LEU A 9 3.62 4.63 2.59
C LEU A 9 5.06 4.42 3.05
N LYS A 10 5.26 4.04 4.33
CA LYS A 10 6.59 3.72 4.88
C LYS A 10 7.27 2.55 4.16
N ASP A 11 6.50 1.60 3.63
CA ASP A 11 7.06 0.49 2.84
C ASP A 11 7.54 0.97 1.47
N PHE A 12 6.85 1.96 0.88
CA PHE A 12 7.25 2.56 -0.39
C PHE A 12 8.54 3.38 -0.28
N ILE A 13 8.69 4.19 0.78
CA ILE A 13 9.90 5.01 0.99
C ILE A 13 11.05 4.28 1.69
N SER A 14 10.83 3.01 2.08
CA SER A 14 11.86 2.17 2.70
C SER A 14 13.06 1.96 1.77
N GLU A 15 14.26 1.92 2.34
CA GLU A 15 15.48 1.52 1.63
C GLU A 15 15.53 0.01 1.34
N ASP A 16 14.72 -0.79 2.05
CA ASP A 16 14.55 -2.22 1.73
C ASP A 16 13.75 -2.39 0.42
N PRO A 17 14.38 -2.93 -0.65
CA PRO A 17 13.72 -3.11 -1.94
C PRO A 17 12.57 -4.12 -1.90
N LYS A 18 12.59 -5.10 -0.98
CA LYS A 18 11.50 -6.08 -0.84
C LYS A 18 10.24 -5.43 -0.30
N ARG A 19 10.37 -4.52 0.66
CA ARG A 19 9.24 -3.76 1.22
C ARG A 19 8.63 -2.83 0.17
N LYS A 20 9.46 -2.13 -0.59
CA LYS A 20 9.02 -1.29 -1.70
C LYS A 20 8.27 -2.11 -2.76
N GLN A 21 8.83 -3.26 -3.17
CA GLN A 21 8.18 -4.12 -4.15
C GLN A 21 6.84 -4.67 -3.64
N LYS A 22 6.77 -5.07 -2.36
CA LYS A 22 5.53 -5.50 -1.73
C LYS A 22 4.46 -4.41 -1.79
N PHE A 23 4.81 -3.17 -1.44
CA PHE A 23 3.89 -2.03 -1.55
C PHE A 23 3.34 -1.86 -2.97
N ILE A 24 4.22 -1.92 -3.99
CA ILE A 24 3.84 -1.76 -5.40
C ILE A 24 2.88 -2.87 -5.84
N ASN A 25 3.15 -4.12 -5.46
CA ASN A 25 2.29 -5.24 -5.81
C ASN A 25 0.92 -5.12 -5.14
N ASP A 26 0.89 -4.78 -3.84
CA ASP A 26 -0.34 -4.70 -3.07
C ASP A 26 -1.23 -3.53 -3.52
N ILE A 27 -0.64 -2.37 -3.83
CA ILE A 27 -1.40 -1.21 -4.31
C ILE A 27 -1.94 -1.45 -5.72
N GLY A 28 -1.14 -2.06 -6.61
CA GLY A 28 -1.57 -2.43 -7.96
C GLY A 28 -2.74 -3.41 -7.92
N LYS A 29 -2.62 -4.47 -7.13
CA LYS A 29 -3.70 -5.44 -6.94
C LYS A 29 -4.98 -4.81 -6.38
N ALA A 30 -4.88 -3.91 -5.41
CA ALA A 30 -6.06 -3.24 -4.86
C ALA A 30 -6.79 -2.38 -5.90
N TYR A 31 -6.06 -1.69 -6.78
CA TYR A 31 -6.65 -0.93 -7.89
C TYR A 31 -7.25 -1.84 -8.96
N GLU A 32 -6.62 -2.97 -9.27
CA GLU A 32 -7.16 -3.97 -10.22
C GLU A 32 -8.43 -4.65 -9.68
N ASP A 33 -8.43 -5.06 -8.41
CA ASP A 33 -9.51 -5.85 -7.82
C ASP A 33 -10.77 -4.99 -7.54
N ILE A 34 -10.60 -3.83 -6.89
CA ILE A 34 -11.73 -3.01 -6.41
C ILE A 34 -11.62 -1.50 -6.71
N GLY A 35 -10.54 -1.05 -7.34
CA GLY A 35 -10.33 0.37 -7.68
C GLY A 35 -10.08 1.29 -6.48
N PHE A 36 -9.87 0.74 -5.28
CA PHE A 36 -9.76 1.52 -4.04
C PHE A 36 -8.76 0.90 -3.05
N VAL A 37 -8.01 1.75 -2.34
CA VAL A 37 -7.02 1.33 -1.34
C VAL A 37 -6.91 2.37 -0.22
N ALA A 38 -6.83 1.91 1.02
CA ALA A 38 -6.54 2.77 2.17
C ALA A 38 -5.03 2.94 2.34
N LEU A 39 -4.51 4.15 2.11
CA LEU A 39 -3.11 4.47 2.34
C LEU A 39 -2.86 4.86 3.79
N LYS A 40 -1.96 4.17 4.49
CA LYS A 40 -1.47 4.50 5.84
C LYS A 40 -0.12 5.19 5.75
N GLY A 41 0.29 5.85 6.84
CA GLY A 41 1.61 6.48 6.93
C GLY A 41 1.81 7.70 6.01
N HIS A 42 0.73 8.24 5.44
CA HIS A 42 0.74 9.46 4.61
C HIS A 42 0.54 10.75 5.41
N PHE A 43 0.14 10.65 6.68
CA PHE A 43 0.04 11.79 7.58
C PHE A 43 1.32 11.93 8.41
N PHE A 44 1.99 13.08 8.26
CA PHE A 44 2.88 13.66 9.26
C PHE A 44 2.14 14.86 9.88
N ARG A 45 1.83 14.79 11.17
CA ARG A 45 1.81 15.97 12.04
C ARG A 45 2.93 15.80 13.06
#